data_AF-A0A0G2J4J4-F1
#
_entry.id   AF-A0A0G2J4J4-F1
#
_cell.length_a   1.000
_cell.length_b   1.000
_cell.length_c   1.000
_cell.angle_alpha   90.00
_cell.angle_beta   90.00
_cell.angle_gamma   90.00
#
_symmetry.space_group_name_H-M   'P 1'
#
loop_
_entity.id
_entity.type
_entity.pdbx_description
1 polymer ?
#
loop_
_entity_poly.entity_id
_entity_poly.type
_entity_poly.pdbx_seq_one_letter_code
_entity_poly.pdbx_strand_id
1 'polypeptide(L)'
;MSSWIGQYLVKQRNFLVNKVMPMALGDSSVLTPEIMAHYRNAPALPEMRRANAAFPGHIIGASHWLGSIWDEPTAFSGKPTLILWGLKNTAFRRKELERWKHELSNVQVHEFQNCGHFPEEEVPDPLVPLLQSFMGRTR
;
A
#
# COMPACT_ATOMS: atom_id res chain seq x y z
N MET A 1 -5.67 -4.59 14.09
CA MET A 1 -4.94 -4.79 15.38
C MET A 1 -5.68 -4.07 16.50
N SER A 2 -6.74 -4.70 17.01
CA SER A 2 -7.59 -4.11 18.05
C SER A 2 -7.12 -4.46 19.46
N SER A 3 -6.08 -5.30 19.60
CA SER A 3 -5.55 -5.69 20.90
C SER A 3 -4.82 -4.53 21.57
N TRP A 4 -4.92 -4.47 22.90
CA TRP A 4 -4.24 -3.46 23.71
C TRP A 4 -2.71 -3.48 23.51
N ILE A 5 -2.12 -4.67 23.30
CA ILE A 5 -0.68 -4.84 23.00
C ILE A 5 -0.33 -4.17 21.68
N GLY A 6 -1.10 -4.42 20.62
CA GLY A 6 -0.87 -3.79 19.32
C GLY A 6 -1.00 -2.26 19.41
N GLN A 7 -2.06 -1.78 20.07
CA GLN A 7 -2.28 -0.34 20.31
C GLN A 7 -1.10 0.30 21.05
N TYR A 8 -0.59 -0.37 22.08
CA TYR A 8 0.57 0.09 22.85
C TYR A 8 1.83 0.17 21.98
N LEU A 9 2.15 -0.89 21.22
CA LEU A 9 3.32 -0.92 20.33
C LEU A 9 3.27 0.19 19.27
N VAL A 10 2.11 0.42 18.67
CA VAL A 10 1.96 1.48 17.66
C VAL A 10 2.11 2.86 18.29
N LYS A 11 1.38 3.15 19.38
CA LYS A 11 1.39 4.48 20.01
C LYS A 11 2.72 4.80 20.68
N GLN A 12 3.30 3.87 21.43
CA GLN A 12 4.48 4.14 22.24
C GLN A 12 5.79 3.86 21.51
N ARG A 13 5.83 2.88 20.60
CA ARG A 13 7.08 2.45 19.94
C ARG A 13 7.14 2.78 18.45
N ASN A 14 6.12 3.44 17.91
CA ASN A 14 5.97 3.72 16.48
C ASN A 14 6.15 2.45 15.63
N PHE A 15 5.59 1.33 16.10
CA PHE A 15 5.91 0.00 15.57
C PHE A 15 5.59 -0.16 14.09
N LEU A 16 4.53 0.50 13.57
CA LEU A 16 4.21 0.45 12.14
C LEU A 16 5.34 1.01 11.28
N VAL A 17 5.88 2.18 11.63
CA VAL A 17 6.98 2.80 10.89
C VAL A 17 8.29 2.05 11.15
N ASN A 18 8.61 1.77 12.41
CA ASN A 18 9.92 1.24 12.78
C ASN A 18 10.15 -0.24 12.43
N LYS A 19 9.08 -1.01 12.21
CA LYS A 19 9.17 -2.47 12.00
C LYS A 19 8.34 -2.95 10.82
N VAL A 20 7.06 -2.58 10.76
CA VAL A 20 6.17 -3.11 9.71
C VAL A 20 6.56 -2.57 8.33
N MET A 21 6.84 -1.27 8.22
CA MET A 21 7.24 -0.66 6.95
C MET A 21 8.51 -1.34 6.37
N PRO A 22 9.68 -1.39 7.05
CA PRO A 22 10.85 -2.09 6.52
C PRO A 22 10.61 -3.56 6.14
N MET A 23 9.76 -4.27 6.90
CA MET A 23 9.42 -5.67 6.65
C MET A 23 8.55 -5.86 5.39
N ALA A 24 7.83 -4.82 4.98
CA ALA A 24 6.93 -4.89 3.83
C ALA A 24 7.64 -4.60 2.50
N LEU A 25 8.87 -4.07 2.53
CA LEU A 25 9.67 -3.87 1.33
C LEU A 25 10.31 -5.18 0.84
N GLY A 26 10.51 -5.28 -0.47
CA GLY A 26 11.29 -6.34 -1.11
C GLY A 26 12.79 -6.13 -0.94
N ASP A 27 13.23 -4.87 -0.90
CA ASP A 27 14.57 -4.46 -0.47
C ASP A 27 14.49 -3.33 0.58
N SER A 28 14.69 -3.65 1.85
CA SER A 28 14.66 -2.65 2.92
C SER A 28 15.86 -1.69 2.93
N SER A 29 16.91 -1.95 2.14
CA SER A 29 18.10 -1.10 2.10
C SER A 29 17.83 0.28 1.50
N VAL A 30 16.74 0.41 0.71
CA VAL A 30 16.27 1.70 0.18
C VAL A 30 15.85 2.68 1.28
N LEU A 31 15.47 2.17 2.46
CA LEU A 31 15.09 2.99 3.61
C LEU A 31 16.33 3.47 4.36
N THR A 32 17.03 4.44 3.78
CA THR A 32 18.19 5.08 4.42
C THR A 32 17.81 5.72 5.75
N PRO A 33 18.78 6.01 6.64
CA PRO A 33 18.51 6.73 7.89
C PRO A 33 17.74 8.04 7.68
N GLU A 34 18.02 8.76 6.60
CA GLU A 34 17.38 10.01 6.21
C GLU A 34 15.91 9.79 5.82
N ILE A 35 15.64 8.81 4.95
CA ILE A 35 14.26 8.45 4.56
C ILE A 35 13.46 8.00 5.79
N MET A 36 14.05 7.14 6.62
CA MET A 36 13.40 6.70 7.86
C MET A 36 13.15 7.85 8.84
N ALA A 37 13.99 8.89 8.87
CA ALA A 37 13.74 10.09 9.66
C ALA A 37 12.48 10.83 9.18
N HIS A 38 12.27 10.97 7.86
CA HIS A 38 11.04 11.56 7.31
C HIS A 38 9.78 10.81 7.76
N TYR A 39 9.76 9.48 7.62
CA TYR A 39 8.62 8.67 8.04
C TYR A 39 8.38 8.69 9.55
N ARG A 40 9.44 8.80 10.36
CA ARG A 40 9.31 8.92 11.83
C ARG A 40 8.82 10.29 12.28
N ASN A 41 9.18 11.34 11.54
CA ASN A 41 8.79 12.71 11.85
C ASN A 41 7.30 12.97 11.62
N ALA A 42 6.69 12.30 10.64
CA ALA A 42 5.26 12.46 10.35
C ALA A 42 4.36 12.14 11.58
N PRO A 43 4.54 11.01 12.30
CA PRO A 43 3.90 10.77 13.57
C PRO A 43 4.92 10.78 14.74
N ALA A 44 5.66 11.89 14.88
CA ALA A 44 6.76 12.00 15.83
C ALA A 44 6.36 11.71 17.28
N LEU A 45 5.20 12.21 17.71
CA LEU A 45 4.74 12.10 19.10
C LEU A 45 3.67 11.00 19.27
N PRO A 46 3.59 10.32 20.44
CA PRO A 46 2.60 9.27 20.69
C PRO A 46 1.14 9.65 20.39
N GLU A 47 0.76 10.89 20.69
CA GLU A 47 -0.56 11.45 20.44
C GLU A 47 -0.89 11.63 18.96
N MET A 48 0.13 11.77 18.10
CA MET A 48 -0.02 11.85 16.65
C MET A 48 -0.26 10.46 16.04
N ARG A 49 0.11 9.39 16.74
CA ARG A 49 0.00 7.99 16.26
C ARG A 49 -1.39 7.37 16.49
N ARG A 50 -2.39 8.16 16.89
CA ARG A 50 -3.76 7.66 17.11
C ARG A 50 -4.35 7.06 15.83
N ALA A 51 -4.19 7.74 14.69
CA ALA A 51 -4.65 7.26 13.39
C ALA A 51 -3.93 5.95 13.01
N ASN A 52 -2.60 5.92 13.11
CA ASN A 52 -1.78 4.73 12.87
C ASN A 52 -2.24 3.53 13.72
N ALA A 53 -2.62 3.77 14.98
CA ALA A 53 -3.08 2.71 15.87
C ALA A 53 -4.50 2.23 15.52
N ALA A 54 -5.39 3.13 15.10
CA ALA A 54 -6.75 2.78 14.69
C ALA A 54 -6.81 2.08 13.32
N PHE A 55 -5.94 2.48 12.38
CA PHE A 55 -6.00 2.12 10.97
C PHE A 55 -6.08 0.60 10.71
N PRO A 56 -5.25 -0.28 11.30
CA PRO A 56 -5.37 -1.71 11.08
C PRO A 56 -6.69 -2.32 11.56
N GLY A 57 -7.37 -1.68 12.52
CA GLY A 57 -8.73 -2.08 12.92
C GLY A 57 -9.76 -1.67 11.87
N HIS A 58 -9.65 -0.46 11.34
CA HIS A 58 -10.54 0.06 10.30
C HIS A 58 -10.41 -0.69 8.96
N ILE A 59 -9.21 -1.16 8.58
CA ILE A 59 -9.03 -2.00 7.38
C ILE A 59 -9.94 -3.23 7.44
N ILE A 60 -9.91 -3.95 8.58
CA ILE A 60 -10.71 -5.17 8.75
C ILE A 60 -12.19 -4.81 8.96
N GLY A 61 -12.49 -3.78 9.75
CA GLY A 61 -13.85 -3.32 10.01
C GLY A 61 -14.59 -2.83 8.75
N ALA A 62 -13.86 -2.40 7.73
CA ALA A 62 -14.40 -1.98 6.44
C ALA A 62 -14.84 -3.15 5.53
N SER A 63 -14.68 -4.42 5.94
CA SER A 63 -14.88 -5.59 5.07
C SER A 63 -16.27 -5.63 4.41
N HIS A 64 -17.34 -5.37 5.16
CA HIS A 64 -18.71 -5.38 4.60
C HIS A 64 -18.90 -4.26 3.56
N TRP A 65 -18.35 -3.07 3.83
CA TRP A 65 -18.43 -1.94 2.91
C TRP A 65 -17.61 -2.19 1.64
N LEU A 66 -16.38 -2.69 1.76
CA LEU A 66 -15.56 -3.07 0.60
C LEU A 66 -16.22 -4.21 -0.20
N GLY A 67 -16.90 -5.15 0.48
CA GLY A 67 -17.72 -6.19 -0.15
C GLY A 67 -18.85 -5.61 -0.99
N SER A 68 -19.59 -4.63 -0.46
CA SER A 68 -20.68 -3.98 -1.24
C SER A 68 -20.19 -3.28 -2.51
N ILE A 69 -18.97 -2.72 -2.51
CA ILE A 69 -18.37 -2.16 -3.73
C ILE A 69 -18.01 -3.28 -4.71
N TRP A 70 -17.49 -4.40 -4.19
CA TRP A 70 -17.10 -5.55 -5.01
C TRP A 70 -18.30 -6.21 -5.69
N ASP A 71 -19.45 -6.25 -5.02
CA ASP A 71 -20.70 -6.80 -5.54
C ASP A 71 -21.34 -5.94 -6.64
N GLU A 72 -20.81 -4.74 -6.89
CA GLU A 72 -21.18 -3.85 -7.99
C GLU A 72 -20.01 -3.60 -8.96
N PRO A 73 -19.55 -4.61 -9.74
CA PRO A 73 -18.37 -4.48 -10.59
C PRO A 73 -18.47 -3.34 -11.61
N THR A 74 -19.69 -3.04 -12.09
CA THR A 74 -19.94 -1.95 -13.05
C THR A 74 -19.53 -0.58 -12.50
N ALA A 75 -19.44 -0.41 -11.18
CA ALA A 75 -18.98 0.82 -10.55
C ALA A 75 -17.47 1.10 -10.78
N PHE A 76 -16.67 0.10 -11.13
CA PHE A 76 -15.23 0.26 -11.30
C PHE A 76 -14.58 -0.49 -12.48
N SER A 77 -15.15 -1.61 -12.96
CA SER A 77 -14.52 -2.51 -13.95
C SER A 77 -14.17 -1.86 -15.29
N GLY A 78 -14.95 -0.85 -15.70
CA GLY A 78 -14.74 -0.10 -16.94
C GLY A 78 -13.77 1.08 -16.81
N LYS A 79 -13.35 1.44 -15.59
CA LYS A 79 -12.50 2.60 -15.38
C LYS A 79 -11.08 2.33 -15.88
N PRO A 80 -10.47 3.26 -16.65
CA PRO A 80 -9.05 3.18 -16.95
C PRO A 80 -8.26 3.00 -15.65
N THR A 81 -7.45 1.95 -15.58
CA THR A 81 -6.72 1.59 -14.36
C THR A 81 -5.26 1.29 -14.68
N LEU A 82 -4.35 1.86 -13.88
CA LEU A 82 -2.93 1.51 -13.87
C LEU A 82 -2.61 0.77 -12.57
N ILE A 83 -2.08 -0.44 -12.69
CA ILE A 83 -1.59 -1.23 -11.55
C ILE A 83 -0.07 -1.33 -11.63
N LEU A 84 0.60 -0.87 -10.57
CA LEU A 84 2.04 -0.98 -10.37
C LEU A 84 2.28 -1.93 -9.21
N TRP A 85 2.81 -3.13 -9.49
CA TRP A 85 2.74 -4.25 -8.56
C TRP A 85 4.10 -4.82 -8.20
N GLY A 86 4.43 -4.81 -6.91
CA GLY A 86 5.61 -5.51 -6.39
C GLY A 86 5.34 -6.99 -6.13
N LEU A 87 6.16 -7.88 -6.70
CA LEU A 87 5.98 -9.33 -6.57
C LEU A 87 6.51 -9.91 -5.25
N LYS A 88 7.29 -9.15 -4.48
CA LYS A 88 7.72 -9.50 -3.11
C LYS A 88 6.76 -8.96 -2.04
N ASN A 89 5.63 -8.35 -2.44
CA ASN A 89 4.65 -7.81 -1.51
C ASN A 89 4.03 -8.94 -0.66
N THR A 90 4.13 -8.80 0.67
CA THR A 90 3.66 -9.81 1.63
C THR A 90 2.17 -9.66 1.97
N ALA A 91 1.63 -8.45 1.81
CA ALA A 91 0.23 -8.12 2.10
C ALA A 91 -0.71 -8.45 0.93
N PHE A 92 -0.29 -8.16 -0.30
CA PHE A 92 -1.02 -8.48 -1.52
C PHE A 92 -0.15 -9.31 -2.45
N ARG A 93 -0.61 -10.51 -2.81
CA ARG A 93 0.18 -11.50 -3.54
C ARG A 93 -0.34 -11.63 -4.97
N ARG A 94 0.32 -12.48 -5.76
CA ARG A 94 -0.07 -12.76 -7.16
C ARG A 94 -1.56 -13.10 -7.31
N LYS A 95 -2.16 -13.82 -6.34
CA LYS A 95 -3.59 -14.17 -6.40
C LYS A 95 -4.50 -12.94 -6.41
N GLU A 96 -4.17 -11.88 -5.66
CA GLU A 96 -4.91 -10.62 -5.69
C GLU A 96 -4.71 -9.89 -7.01
N LEU A 97 -3.48 -9.88 -7.55
CA LEU A 97 -3.20 -9.27 -8.85
C LEU A 97 -3.98 -9.94 -9.98
N GLU A 98 -4.00 -11.27 -10.04
CA GLU A 98 -4.74 -11.98 -11.08
C GLU A 98 -6.25 -11.75 -10.96
N ARG A 99 -6.78 -11.62 -9.74
CA ARG A 99 -8.18 -11.20 -9.53
C ARG A 99 -8.43 -9.82 -10.14
N TRP A 100 -7.58 -8.83 -9.86
CA TRP A 100 -7.74 -7.49 -10.45
C TRP A 100 -7.62 -7.49 -11.98
N LYS A 101 -6.69 -8.27 -12.55
CA LYS A 101 -6.54 -8.43 -14.01
C LYS A 101 -7.78 -9.02 -14.66
N HIS A 102 -8.49 -9.91 -13.96
CA HIS A 102 -9.71 -10.52 -14.45
C HIS A 102 -10.91 -9.56 -14.43
N GLU A 103 -11.02 -8.76 -13.36
CA GLU A 103 -12.22 -7.94 -13.09
C GLU A 103 -12.19 -6.58 -13.80
N LEU A 104 -11.00 -6.07 -14.10
CA LEU A 104 -10.81 -4.77 -14.76
C LEU A 104 -10.69 -4.96 -16.28
N SER A 105 -11.61 -4.36 -17.03
CA SER A 105 -11.65 -4.46 -18.49
C SER A 105 -10.70 -3.50 -19.22
N ASN A 106 -10.27 -2.42 -18.54
CA ASN A 106 -9.34 -1.41 -19.08
C ASN A 106 -8.18 -1.20 -18.11
N VAL A 107 -7.30 -2.21 -18.03
CA VAL A 107 -6.18 -2.23 -17.08
C VAL A 107 -4.83 -2.33 -17.77
N GLN A 108 -3.90 -1.46 -17.35
CA GLN A 108 -2.49 -1.58 -17.63
C GLN A 108 -1.78 -2.08 -16.37
N VAL A 109 -0.99 -3.16 -16.49
CA VAL A 109 -0.28 -3.76 -15.35
C VAL A 109 1.22 -3.73 -15.60
N HIS A 110 1.99 -3.29 -14.60
CA HIS A 110 3.44 -3.42 -14.54
C HIS A 110 3.84 -4.19 -13.29
N GLU A 111 4.56 -5.30 -13.48
CA GLU A 111 5.03 -6.17 -12.40
C GLU A 111 6.52 -5.94 -12.15
N PHE A 112 6.90 -5.75 -10.89
CA PHE A 112 8.27 -5.51 -10.46
C PHE A 112 8.77 -6.69 -9.60
N GLN A 113 9.73 -7.45 -10.13
CA GLN A 113 10.23 -8.70 -9.52
C GLN A 113 10.85 -8.51 -8.14
N ASN A 114 11.55 -7.39 -7.93
CA ASN A 114 12.28 -7.13 -6.70
C ASN A 114 11.60 -6.15 -5.74
N CYS A 115 10.39 -5.70 -6.06
CA CYS A 115 9.64 -4.73 -5.27
C CYS A 115 8.67 -5.42 -4.31
N GLY A 116 8.57 -4.89 -3.09
CA GLY A 116 7.57 -5.26 -2.08
C GLY A 116 6.34 -4.36 -2.12
N HIS A 117 5.95 -3.86 -0.95
CA HIS A 117 4.70 -3.14 -0.72
C HIS A 117 4.74 -1.66 -1.10
N PHE A 118 5.93 -1.06 -1.26
CA PHE A 118 6.10 0.37 -1.51
C PHE A 118 6.84 0.60 -2.85
N PRO A 119 6.17 0.40 -4.01
CA PRO A 119 6.78 0.68 -5.32
C PRO A 119 7.37 2.07 -5.45
N GLU A 120 6.79 3.06 -4.78
CA GLU A 120 7.26 4.44 -4.74
C GLU A 120 8.63 4.62 -4.12
N GLU A 121 9.00 3.77 -3.16
CA GLU A 121 10.33 3.78 -2.54
C GLU A 121 11.30 2.82 -3.25
N GLU A 122 10.79 1.70 -3.77
CA GLU A 122 11.63 0.62 -4.30
C GLU A 122 11.95 0.70 -5.79
N VAL A 123 11.04 1.25 -6.59
CA VAL A 123 11.18 1.38 -8.06
C VAL A 123 10.70 2.75 -8.56
N PRO A 124 11.24 3.87 -8.03
CA PRO A 124 10.78 5.21 -8.38
C PRO A 124 11.02 5.58 -9.86
N ASP A 125 12.14 5.13 -10.45
CA ASP A 125 12.55 5.46 -11.81
C ASP A 125 11.51 5.11 -12.89
N PRO A 126 10.97 3.88 -12.93
CA PRO A 126 9.88 3.56 -13.86
C PRO A 126 8.53 4.15 -13.46
N LEU A 127 8.30 4.48 -12.17
CA LEU A 127 6.98 4.87 -11.68
C LEU A 127 6.46 6.16 -12.33
N VAL A 128 7.28 7.22 -12.33
CA VAL A 128 6.86 8.55 -12.80
C VAL A 128 6.53 8.56 -14.30
N PRO A 129 7.37 8.00 -15.20
CA PRO A 129 7.03 7.91 -16.61
C PRO A 129 5.77 7.10 -16.89
N LEU A 130 5.53 6.01 -16.14
CA LEU A 130 4.33 5.19 -16.27
C LEU A 130 3.07 5.98 -15.89
N LEU A 131 3.12 6.70 -14.76
CA LEU A 131 2.02 7.57 -14.31
C LEU A 131 1.74 8.68 -15.32
N GLN A 132 2.78 9.38 -15.81
CA GLN A 132 2.63 10.44 -16.80
C GLN A 132 2.03 9.93 -18.12
N SER A 133 2.52 8.78 -18.61
CA SER A 133 1.99 8.16 -19.83
C SER A 133 0.52 7.76 -19.67
N PHE A 134 0.15 7.21 -18.51
CA PHE A 134 -1.22 6.81 -18.22
C PHE A 134 -2.17 8.01 -18.11
N MET A 135 -1.78 9.06 -17.38
CA MET A 135 -2.57 10.30 -17.25
C MET A 135 -2.70 11.05 -18.59
N GLY A 136 -1.69 10.97 -19.47
CA GLY A 136 -1.74 11.61 -20.78
C GLY A 136 -2.75 10.96 -21.75
N ARG A 137 -3.07 9.67 -21.56
CA ARG A 137 -4.02 8.91 -22.40
C ARG A 137 -5.48 9.04 -21.94
N THR A 138 -5.69 9.48 -20.70
CA THR A 138 -6.99 9.53 -20.03
C THR A 138 -7.57 10.95 -19.97
N ARG A 139 -6.97 11.89 -20.72
CA ARG A 139 -7.51 13.23 -20.98
C ARG A 139 -8.48 13.25 -22.16
#